data_AF-A0A1D8GM47-F1
#
_entry.id   AF-A0A1D8GM47-F1
#
_cell.length_a   1.000
_cell.length_b   1.000
_cell.length_c   1.000
_cell.angle_alpha   90.00
_cell.angle_beta   90.00
_cell.angle_gamma   90.00
#
_symmetry.space_group_name_H-M   'P 1'
#
loop_
_entity.id
_entity.type
_entity.pdbx_description
1 polymer ?
#
loop_
_entity_poly.entity_id
_entity_poly.type
_entity_poly.pdbx_seq_one_letter_code
_entity_poly.pdbx_strand_id
1 'polypeptide(L)'
;MKSKLFTKNFTFLILEQAISMFGTNILKFSISLYILDLTGSAALFGIIIAVSCIPPVFLSPFGGILADRRNKKNLMASLDFGYSIIAVLLGIVLLRQNSLIMISGLMILLSVISSFETPVVQSSIPLVMSENNLVKANAAVNQVSMLSGLLGPLLAGILISSPMTAILIVLSPDLSRVKVLSNPRICNSILLAITDLQNCEKSI
;
A
#
# COMPACT_ATOMS: atom_id res chain seq x y z
N MET A 1 21.05 -30.66 3.97
CA MET A 1 21.26 -29.44 4.80
C MET A 1 19.93 -28.71 4.96
N LYS A 2 19.44 -28.46 6.19
CA LYS A 2 18.24 -27.62 6.41
C LYS A 2 18.62 -26.16 6.15
N SER A 3 18.37 -25.65 4.94
CA SER A 3 18.54 -24.23 4.62
C SER A 3 17.54 -23.40 5.45
N LYS A 4 18.07 -22.49 6.27
CA LYS A 4 17.25 -21.61 7.11
C LYS A 4 16.42 -20.69 6.20
N LEU A 5 15.09 -20.77 6.31
CA LEU A 5 14.17 -19.95 5.50
C LEU A 5 14.16 -18.49 5.93
N PHE A 6 14.22 -18.27 7.24
CA PHE A 6 14.19 -16.94 7.84
C PHE A 6 15.61 -16.42 8.04
N THR A 7 16.24 -15.99 6.95
CA THR A 7 17.42 -15.13 7.02
C THR A 7 16.97 -13.72 7.38
N LYS A 8 17.77 -12.97 8.14
CA LYS A 8 17.45 -11.60 8.61
C LYS A 8 16.88 -10.70 7.50
N ASN A 9 17.47 -10.74 6.30
CA ASN A 9 17.04 -9.95 5.15
C ASN A 9 15.65 -10.35 4.63
N PHE A 10 15.35 -11.66 4.60
CA PHE A 10 14.04 -12.16 4.16
C PHE A 10 12.95 -11.91 5.19
N THR A 11 13.26 -12.07 6.48
CA THR A 11 12.33 -11.72 7.57
C THR A 11 11.98 -10.23 7.55
N PHE A 12 12.95 -9.36 7.26
CA PHE A 12 12.69 -7.94 7.11
C PHE A 12 11.81 -7.65 5.88
N LEU A 13 12.14 -8.24 4.73
CA LEU A 13 11.35 -8.09 3.51
C LEU A 13 9.88 -8.54 3.70
N ILE A 14 9.65 -9.71 4.30
CA ILE A 14 8.30 -10.24 4.48
C ILE A 14 7.49 -9.46 5.51
N LEU A 15 8.13 -8.96 6.58
CA LEU A 15 7.46 -8.11 7.56
C LEU A 15 7.03 -6.78 6.93
N GLU A 16 7.93 -6.13 6.19
CA GLU A 16 7.58 -4.90 5.49
C GLU A 16 6.50 -5.15 4.44
N GLN A 17 6.57 -6.28 3.72
CA GLN A 17 5.53 -6.66 2.76
C GLN A 17 4.19 -6.85 3.44
N ALA A 18 4.16 -7.50 4.60
CA ALA A 18 2.93 -7.66 5.36
C ALA A 18 2.34 -6.30 5.73
N ILE A 19 3.11 -5.43 6.37
CA ILE A 19 2.59 -4.15 6.83
C ILE A 19 2.08 -3.30 5.64
N SER A 20 2.83 -3.26 4.53
CA SER A 20 2.42 -2.54 3.31
C SER A 20 1.12 -3.11 2.71
N MET A 21 1.00 -4.43 2.53
CA MET A 21 -0.21 -5.03 1.95
C MET A 21 -1.44 -4.87 2.85
N PHE A 22 -1.26 -4.96 4.16
CA PHE A 22 -2.34 -4.70 5.11
C PHE A 22 -2.78 -3.24 5.03
N GLY A 23 -1.85 -2.29 5.06
CA GLY A 23 -2.17 -0.86 4.93
C GLY A 23 -2.92 -0.56 3.63
N THR A 24 -2.39 -1.02 2.50
CA THR A 24 -3.00 -0.80 1.18
C THR A 24 -4.41 -1.37 1.08
N ASN A 25 -4.64 -2.60 1.57
CA ASN A 25 -5.97 -3.18 1.56
C ASN A 25 -6.92 -2.46 2.53
N ILE A 26 -6.47 -2.14 3.75
CA ILE A 26 -7.28 -1.37 4.71
C ILE A 26 -7.70 -0.03 4.09
N LEU A 27 -6.74 0.75 3.57
CA LEU A 27 -7.02 2.05 2.95
C LEU A 27 -8.01 1.91 1.79
N LYS A 28 -7.77 0.99 0.86
CA LYS A 28 -8.64 0.79 -0.31
C LYS A 28 -10.08 0.50 0.11
N PHE A 29 -10.28 -0.39 1.07
CA PHE A 29 -11.62 -0.73 1.55
C PHE A 29 -12.24 0.38 2.41
N SER A 30 -11.49 1.03 3.30
CA SER A 30 -11.99 2.12 4.13
C SER A 30 -12.49 3.29 3.29
N ILE A 31 -11.75 3.67 2.23
CA ILE A 31 -12.15 4.76 1.34
C ILE A 31 -13.36 4.36 0.49
N SER A 32 -13.41 3.11 0.02
CA SER A 32 -14.58 2.62 -0.73
C SER A 32 -15.84 2.66 0.16
N LEU A 33 -15.73 2.21 1.41
CA LEU A 33 -16.82 2.27 2.38
C LEU A 33 -17.20 3.72 2.75
N TYR A 34 -16.24 4.62 2.87
CA TYR A 34 -16.50 6.04 3.07
C TYR A 34 -17.31 6.66 1.92
N ILE A 35 -17.02 6.29 0.67
CA ILE A 35 -17.80 6.73 -0.49
C ILE A 35 -19.23 6.18 -0.43
N LEU A 36 -19.40 4.92 0.00
CA LEU A 36 -20.72 4.35 0.22
C LEU A 36 -21.50 5.15 1.27
N ASP A 37 -20.86 5.49 2.39
CA ASP A 37 -21.48 6.28 3.46
C ASP A 37 -21.86 7.69 2.99
N LEU A 38 -21.00 8.35 2.21
CA LEU A 38 -21.27 9.68 1.64
C LEU A 38 -22.37 9.68 0.57
N THR A 39 -22.43 8.65 -0.28
CA THR A 39 -23.33 8.64 -1.45
C THR A 39 -24.62 7.86 -1.22
N GLY A 40 -24.65 6.97 -0.24
CA GLY A 40 -25.72 5.97 -0.04
C GLY A 40 -25.85 4.96 -1.18
N SER A 41 -24.95 4.97 -2.17
CA SER A 41 -25.09 4.19 -3.41
C SER A 41 -24.15 2.99 -3.45
N ALA A 42 -24.71 1.81 -3.22
CA ALA A 42 -24.00 0.54 -3.39
C ALA A 42 -23.49 0.32 -4.82
N ALA A 43 -24.16 0.91 -5.82
CA ALA A 43 -23.74 0.84 -7.22
C ALA A 43 -22.43 1.60 -7.46
N LEU A 44 -22.30 2.83 -6.93
CA LEU A 44 -21.08 3.62 -7.06
C LEU A 44 -19.90 2.95 -6.34
N PHE A 45 -20.14 2.42 -5.14
CA PHE A 45 -19.17 1.60 -4.42
C PHE A 45 -18.65 0.44 -5.27
N GLY A 46 -19.55 -0.36 -5.86
CA GLY A 46 -19.19 -1.49 -6.70
C GLY A 46 -18.40 -1.09 -7.94
N ILE A 47 -18.79 0.01 -8.59
CA ILE A 47 -18.09 0.55 -9.77
C ILE A 47 -16.66 0.96 -9.41
N ILE A 48 -16.44 1.68 -8.30
CA ILE A 48 -15.11 2.14 -7.90
C ILE A 48 -14.18 0.98 -7.60
N ILE A 49 -14.68 -0.06 -6.90
CA ILE A 49 -13.92 -1.29 -6.67
C ILE A 49 -13.59 -1.97 -7.99
N ALA A 50 -14.56 -2.11 -8.90
CA ALA A 50 -14.36 -2.75 -10.19
C ALA A 50 -13.30 -2.02 -11.03
N VAL A 51 -13.38 -0.67 -11.10
CA VAL A 51 -12.40 0.15 -11.82
C VAL A 51 -11.02 0.05 -11.18
N SER A 52 -10.93 -0.01 -9.85
CA SER A 52 -9.66 -0.17 -9.12
C SER A 52 -9.00 -1.54 -9.36
N CYS A 53 -9.76 -2.56 -9.76
CA CYS A 53 -9.21 -3.86 -10.15
C CYS A 53 -8.62 -3.88 -11.56
N ILE A 54 -8.94 -2.91 -12.43
CA ILE A 54 -8.45 -2.87 -13.82
C ILE A 54 -6.92 -2.65 -13.86
N PRO A 55 -6.34 -1.63 -13.22
CA PRO A 55 -4.90 -1.37 -13.33
C PRO A 55 -4.04 -2.58 -12.92
N PRO A 56 -4.29 -3.28 -11.79
CA PRO A 56 -3.47 -4.43 -11.40
C PRO A 56 -3.46 -5.56 -12.44
N VAL A 57 -4.59 -5.80 -13.12
CA VAL A 57 -4.71 -6.85 -14.13
C VAL A 57 -3.91 -6.51 -15.38
N PHE A 58 -3.99 -5.27 -15.86
CA PHE A 58 -3.37 -4.88 -17.14
C PHE A 58 -1.92 -4.38 -16.99
N LEU A 59 -1.57 -3.77 -15.85
CA LEU A 59 -0.27 -3.13 -15.64
C LEU A 59 0.76 -4.03 -14.94
N SER A 60 0.34 -5.10 -14.27
CA SER A 60 1.26 -6.04 -13.59
C SER A 60 2.38 -6.58 -14.50
N PRO A 61 2.14 -7.00 -15.76
CA PRO A 61 3.22 -7.45 -16.66
C PRO A 61 4.29 -6.39 -16.91
N PHE A 62 3.89 -5.12 -17.00
CA PHE A 62 4.81 -3.99 -17.17
C PHE A 62 5.66 -3.77 -15.91
N GLY A 63 5.13 -4.10 -14.73
CA GLY A 63 5.89 -4.11 -13.48
C GLY A 63 6.99 -5.15 -13.45
N GLY A 64 6.78 -6.33 -14.04
CA GLY A 64 7.84 -7.32 -14.22
C GLY A 64 8.99 -6.77 -15.07
N ILE A 65 8.65 -6.21 -16.24
CA ILE A 65 9.65 -5.62 -17.16
C ILE A 65 10.45 -4.48 -16.48
N LEU A 66 9.76 -3.63 -15.71
CA LEU A 66 10.40 -2.54 -14.98
C LEU A 66 11.31 -3.06 -13.86
N ALA A 67 10.88 -4.11 -13.16
CA ALA A 67 11.64 -4.76 -12.09
C ALA A 67 12.93 -5.39 -12.62
N ASP A 68 12.90 -5.98 -13.81
CA ASP A 68 14.07 -6.62 -14.41
C ASP A 68 15.18 -5.60 -14.72
N ARG A 69 14.82 -4.41 -15.20
CA ARG A 69 15.77 -3.39 -15.68
C ARG A 69 16.33 -2.46 -14.61
N ARG A 70 15.64 -2.30 -13.48
CA ARG A 70 16.01 -1.34 -12.43
C ARG A 70 16.53 -2.04 -11.17
N ASN A 71 17.15 -1.27 -10.27
CA ASN A 71 17.49 -1.76 -8.95
C ASN A 71 16.20 -1.94 -8.12
N LYS A 72 15.92 -3.18 -7.71
CA LYS A 72 14.67 -3.59 -7.04
C LYS A 72 14.43 -2.78 -5.77
N LYS A 73 15.49 -2.57 -4.98
CA LYS A 73 15.43 -1.83 -3.72
C LYS A 73 15.00 -0.38 -3.94
N ASN A 74 15.58 0.29 -4.94
CA ASN A 74 15.22 1.68 -5.25
C ASN A 74 13.84 1.79 -5.89
N LEU A 75 13.44 0.79 -6.69
CA LEU A 75 12.14 0.77 -7.34
C LEU A 75 11.01 0.59 -6.31
N MET A 76 11.15 -0.35 -5.36
CA MET A 76 10.23 -0.51 -4.23
C MET A 76 10.04 0.81 -3.47
N ALA A 77 11.15 1.42 -3.05
CA ALA A 77 11.07 2.68 -2.32
C ALA A 77 10.43 3.82 -3.13
N SER A 78 10.60 3.83 -4.45
CA SER A 78 9.97 4.84 -5.32
C SER A 78 8.47 4.62 -5.44
N LEU A 79 8.02 3.36 -5.52
CA LEU A 79 6.60 2.99 -5.55
C LEU A 79 5.94 3.32 -4.20
N ASP A 80 6.52 2.88 -3.09
CA ASP A 80 6.05 3.15 -1.73
C ASP A 80 5.96 4.66 -1.47
N PHE A 81 6.97 5.43 -1.90
CA PHE A 81 6.96 6.89 -1.79
C PHE A 81 5.85 7.55 -2.61
N GLY A 82 5.67 7.10 -3.87
CA GLY A 82 4.59 7.58 -4.72
C GLY A 82 3.22 7.25 -4.14
N TYR A 83 3.05 6.03 -3.62
CA TYR A 83 1.82 5.59 -2.98
C TYR A 83 1.48 6.46 -1.76
N SER A 84 2.45 6.66 -0.88
CA SER A 84 2.34 7.53 0.29
C SER A 84 1.96 8.97 -0.04
N ILE A 85 2.56 9.58 -1.09
CA ILE A 85 2.19 10.93 -1.53
C ILE A 85 0.72 10.99 -1.92
N ILE A 86 0.26 10.03 -2.74
CA ILE A 86 -1.13 10.00 -3.20
C ILE A 86 -2.08 9.73 -2.04
N ALA A 87 -1.69 8.89 -1.08
CA ALA A 87 -2.46 8.65 0.14
C ALA A 87 -2.60 9.91 1.00
N VAL A 88 -1.56 10.73 1.13
CA VAL A 88 -1.63 12.04 1.83
C VAL A 88 -2.52 13.00 1.07
N LEU A 89 -2.39 13.10 -0.26
CA LEU A 89 -3.27 13.94 -1.08
C LEU A 89 -4.73 13.53 -0.92
N LEU A 90 -5.01 12.22 -0.87
CA LEU A 90 -6.34 11.69 -0.59
C LEU A 90 -6.84 12.16 0.77
N GLY A 91 -6.03 12.08 1.83
CA GLY A 91 -6.38 12.60 3.16
C GLY A 91 -6.73 14.09 3.16
N ILE A 92 -5.97 14.91 2.44
CA ILE A 92 -6.24 16.34 2.31
C ILE A 92 -7.59 16.59 1.59
N VAL A 93 -7.89 15.82 0.55
CA VAL A 93 -9.16 15.95 -0.21
C VAL A 93 -10.36 15.59 0.67
N LEU A 94 -10.24 14.54 1.49
CA LEU A 94 -11.27 14.13 2.44
C LEU A 94 -11.55 15.22 3.50
N LEU A 95 -10.53 15.99 3.90
CA LEU A 95 -10.71 17.08 4.88
C LEU A 95 -11.33 18.34 4.29
N ARG A 96 -11.02 18.66 3.03
CA ARG A 96 -11.31 20.00 2.47
C ARG A 96 -12.54 20.08 1.58
N GLN A 97 -12.76 19.10 0.70
CA GLN A 97 -13.71 19.27 -0.39
C GLN A 97 -14.59 18.05 -0.68
N ASN A 98 -14.32 16.87 -0.09
CA ASN A 98 -15.12 15.63 -0.27
C ASN A 98 -15.61 15.38 -1.71
N SER A 99 -14.79 15.79 -2.70
CA SER A 99 -15.16 15.68 -4.10
C SER A 99 -15.01 14.23 -4.54
N LEU A 100 -16.15 13.59 -4.81
CA LEU A 100 -16.22 12.20 -5.25
C LEU A 100 -15.34 11.92 -6.47
N ILE A 101 -15.29 12.86 -7.41
CA ILE A 101 -14.48 12.74 -8.64
C ILE A 101 -12.98 12.70 -8.29
N MET A 102 -12.55 13.56 -7.36
CA MET A 102 -11.16 13.65 -6.95
C MET A 102 -10.72 12.44 -6.12
N ILE A 103 -11.60 11.99 -5.21
CA ILE A 103 -11.40 10.76 -4.42
C ILE A 103 -11.27 9.56 -5.35
N SER A 104 -12.21 9.41 -6.30
CA SER A 104 -12.19 8.30 -7.27
C SER A 104 -10.94 8.32 -8.14
N GLY A 105 -10.53 9.50 -8.63
CA GLY A 105 -9.29 9.65 -9.40
C GLY A 105 -8.03 9.27 -8.62
N LEU A 106 -7.94 9.69 -7.35
CA LEU A 106 -6.81 9.33 -6.49
C LEU A 106 -6.80 7.84 -6.15
N MET A 107 -7.95 7.20 -5.94
CA MET A 107 -8.05 5.74 -5.76
C MET A 107 -7.55 4.96 -6.98
N ILE A 108 -7.88 5.42 -8.19
CA ILE A 108 -7.39 4.81 -9.42
C ILE A 108 -5.86 4.95 -9.51
N LEU A 109 -5.32 6.13 -9.18
CA LEU A 109 -3.88 6.35 -9.17
C LEU A 109 -3.14 5.47 -8.15
N LEU A 110 -3.70 5.31 -6.94
CA LEU A 110 -3.18 4.35 -5.94
C LEU A 110 -3.17 2.92 -6.50
N SER A 111 -4.25 2.53 -7.19
CA SER A 111 -4.35 1.21 -7.81
C SER A 111 -3.31 1.01 -8.93
N VAL A 112 -3.03 2.04 -9.72
CA VAL A 112 -1.96 2.03 -10.73
C VAL A 112 -0.60 1.79 -10.07
N ILE A 113 -0.26 2.50 -9.00
CA ILE A 113 1.03 2.30 -8.31
C ILE A 113 1.12 0.89 -7.72
N SER A 114 0.07 0.44 -7.02
CA SER A 114 0.07 -0.88 -6.37
C SER A 114 0.13 -2.04 -7.39
N SER A 115 -0.26 -1.80 -8.65
CA SER A 115 -0.12 -2.76 -9.74
C SER A 115 1.33 -3.20 -9.98
N PHE A 116 2.29 -2.32 -9.66
CA PHE A 116 3.72 -2.58 -9.84
C PHE A 116 4.38 -3.23 -8.61
N GLU A 117 3.79 -3.11 -7.42
CA GLU A 117 4.41 -3.59 -6.17
C GLU A 117 4.59 -5.11 -6.18
N THR A 118 3.55 -5.87 -6.51
CA THR A 118 3.57 -7.34 -6.50
C THR A 118 4.69 -7.93 -7.36
N PRO A 119 4.81 -7.60 -8.67
CA PRO A 119 5.88 -8.16 -9.50
C PRO A 119 7.28 -7.69 -9.06
N VAL A 120 7.41 -6.46 -8.58
CA VAL A 120 8.70 -5.94 -8.05
C VAL A 120 9.12 -6.73 -6.81
N VAL A 121 8.19 -7.01 -5.90
CA VAL A 121 8.43 -7.83 -4.70
C VAL A 121 8.80 -9.26 -5.07
N GLN A 122 8.04 -9.90 -5.95
CA GLN A 122 8.33 -11.26 -6.39
C GLN A 122 9.72 -11.37 -7.05
N SER A 123 10.11 -10.38 -7.86
CA SER A 123 11.44 -10.34 -8.49
C SER A 123 12.60 -10.16 -7.50
N SER A 124 12.33 -9.67 -6.29
CA SER A 124 13.35 -9.44 -5.26
C SER A 124 13.63 -10.68 -4.40
N ILE A 125 12.69 -11.64 -4.33
CA ILE A 125 12.81 -12.85 -3.52
C ILE A 125 14.06 -13.67 -3.92
N PRO A 126 14.35 -13.90 -5.22
CA PRO A 126 15.57 -14.62 -5.64
C PRO A 126 16.88 -13.94 -5.25
N LEU A 127 16.87 -12.63 -4.97
CA LEU A 127 18.06 -11.89 -4.55
C LEU A 127 18.42 -12.10 -3.07
N VAL A 128 17.46 -12.54 -2.25
CA VAL A 128 17.62 -12.69 -0.80
C VAL A 128 17.54 -14.13 -0.32
N MET A 129 17.15 -15.08 -1.18
CA MET A 129 16.96 -16.49 -0.87
C MET A 129 17.71 -17.40 -1.83
N SER A 130 18.21 -18.53 -1.32
CA SER A 130 18.79 -19.61 -2.14
C SER A 130 17.71 -20.33 -2.95
N GLU A 131 18.06 -20.88 -4.12
CA GLU A 131 17.15 -21.62 -5.01
C GLU A 131 16.27 -22.67 -4.28
N ASN A 132 16.87 -23.45 -3.39
CA ASN A 132 16.17 -24.48 -2.61
C ASN A 132 15.05 -23.96 -1.69
N ASN A 133 15.03 -22.65 -1.42
CA ASN A 133 14.06 -21.99 -0.54
C ASN A 133 13.07 -21.09 -1.31
N LEU A 134 13.20 -20.90 -2.62
CA LEU A 134 12.37 -19.97 -3.39
C LEU A 134 10.88 -20.31 -3.35
N VAL A 135 10.54 -21.60 -3.47
CA VAL A 135 9.14 -22.06 -3.40
C VAL A 135 8.52 -21.69 -2.04
N LYS A 136 9.25 -21.93 -0.96
CA LYS A 136 8.78 -21.65 0.40
C LYS A 136 8.71 -20.14 0.69
N ALA A 137 9.66 -19.37 0.15
CA ALA A 137 9.66 -17.91 0.26
C ALA A 137 8.46 -17.29 -0.48
N ASN A 138 8.19 -17.73 -1.72
CA ASN A 138 7.00 -17.32 -2.46
C ASN A 138 5.71 -17.75 -1.76
N ALA A 139 5.66 -18.95 -1.18
CA ALA A 139 4.50 -19.39 -0.41
C ALA A 139 4.22 -18.45 0.77
N ALA A 140 5.26 -18.03 1.50
CA ALA A 140 5.12 -17.11 2.63
C ALA A 140 4.60 -15.72 2.19
N VAL A 141 5.13 -15.17 1.08
CA VAL A 141 4.63 -13.89 0.52
C VAL A 141 3.17 -14.00 0.06
N ASN A 142 2.80 -15.11 -0.58
CA ASN A 142 1.41 -15.34 -0.98
C ASN A 142 0.48 -15.48 0.22
N GLN A 143 0.92 -16.16 1.30
CA GLN A 143 0.13 -16.25 2.54
C GLN A 143 -0.13 -14.86 3.14
N VAL A 144 0.89 -14.00 3.18
CA VAL A 144 0.74 -12.60 3.61
C VAL A 144 -0.28 -11.87 2.73
N SER A 145 -0.19 -12.03 1.40
CA SER A 145 -1.15 -11.44 0.47
C SER A 145 -2.58 -11.91 0.75
N MET A 146 -2.80 -13.21 0.89
CA MET A 146 -4.14 -13.76 1.16
C MET A 146 -4.70 -13.29 2.50
N LEU A 147 -3.87 -13.31 3.55
CA LEU A 147 -4.27 -12.81 4.87
C LEU A 147 -4.60 -11.32 4.83
N SER A 148 -3.80 -10.51 4.13
CA SER A 148 -4.07 -9.08 3.98
C SER A 148 -5.35 -8.81 3.18
N GLY A 149 -5.64 -9.60 2.15
CA GLY A 149 -6.86 -9.48 1.35
C GLY A 149 -8.11 -9.90 2.10
N LEU A 150 -7.98 -10.80 3.09
CA LEU A 150 -9.08 -11.22 3.95
C LEU A 150 -9.28 -10.27 5.14
N LEU A 151 -8.21 -9.98 5.88
CA LEU A 151 -8.26 -9.20 7.11
C LEU A 151 -8.30 -7.69 6.84
N GLY A 152 -7.76 -7.22 5.72
CA GLY A 152 -7.82 -5.82 5.33
C GLY A 152 -9.23 -5.25 5.26
N PRO A 153 -10.16 -5.84 4.48
CA PRO A 153 -11.57 -5.43 4.47
C PRO A 153 -12.24 -5.52 5.84
N LEU A 154 -11.93 -6.56 6.63
CA LEU A 154 -12.48 -6.75 7.97
C LEU A 154 -12.08 -5.60 8.91
N LEU A 155 -10.80 -5.25 8.92
CA LEU A 155 -10.26 -4.13 9.71
C LEU A 155 -10.75 -2.78 9.16
N ALA A 156 -10.88 -2.64 7.84
CA ALA A 156 -11.39 -1.43 7.20
C ALA A 156 -12.82 -1.09 7.64
N GLY A 157 -13.68 -2.09 7.83
CA GLY A 157 -15.04 -1.89 8.35
C GLY A 157 -15.07 -1.36 9.79
N ILE A 158 -14.11 -1.76 10.62
CA ILE A 158 -13.96 -1.24 12.00
C ILE A 158 -13.45 0.22 11.95
N LEU A 159 -12.56 0.51 11.01
CA LEU A 159 -11.92 1.83 10.84
C LEU A 159 -12.75 2.81 10.00
N ILE A 160 -13.98 2.46 9.60
CA ILE A 160 -14.83 3.31 8.75
C ILE A 160 -15.14 4.67 9.39
N SER A 161 -15.22 4.71 10.72
CA SER A 161 -15.46 5.91 11.51
C SER A 161 -14.27 6.88 11.53
N SER A 162 -13.08 6.42 11.13
CA SER A 162 -11.86 7.24 11.09
C SER A 162 -11.03 6.91 9.85
N PRO A 163 -11.48 7.27 8.63
CA PRO A 163 -10.74 6.96 7.38
C PRO A 163 -9.33 7.55 7.36
N MET A 164 -9.06 8.55 8.19
CA MET A 164 -7.73 9.12 8.41
C MET A 164 -6.75 8.11 9.03
N THR A 165 -7.21 7.25 9.93
CA THR A 165 -6.36 6.22 10.55
C THR A 165 -5.89 5.20 9.51
N ALA A 166 -6.71 4.88 8.52
CA ALA A 166 -6.33 4.02 7.41
C ALA A 166 -5.17 4.60 6.58
N ILE A 167 -5.14 5.93 6.40
CA ILE A 167 -4.05 6.64 5.72
C ILE A 167 -2.76 6.59 6.54
N LEU A 168 -2.87 6.77 7.86
CA LEU A 168 -1.72 6.71 8.77
C LEU A 168 -1.07 5.32 8.81
N ILE A 169 -1.89 4.26 8.74
CA ILE A 169 -1.41 2.88 8.72
C ILE A 169 -0.53 2.64 7.47
N VAL A 170 -0.94 3.14 6.30
CA VAL A 170 -0.16 3.05 5.05
C VAL A 170 1.16 3.82 5.13
N LEU A 171 1.17 5.00 5.74
CA LEU A 171 2.35 5.86 5.74
C LEU A 171 3.52 5.28 6.55
N SER A 172 3.23 4.54 7.61
CA SER A 172 4.25 4.00 8.53
C SER A 172 5.26 3.01 7.91
N PRO A 173 4.87 1.96 7.15
CA PRO A 173 5.81 1.06 6.48
C PRO A 173 6.57 1.73 5.33
N ASP A 174 5.88 2.54 4.52
CA ASP A 174 6.44 3.14 3.30
C ASP A 174 7.54 4.15 3.65
N LEU A 175 7.31 4.99 4.67
CA LEU A 175 8.33 5.90 5.20
C LEU A 175 9.53 5.15 5.76
N SER A 176 9.33 3.99 6.39
CA SER A 176 10.42 3.17 6.95
C SER A 176 11.34 2.65 5.84
N ARG A 177 10.76 2.14 4.74
CA ARG A 177 11.52 1.71 3.54
C ARG A 177 12.22 2.87 2.84
N VAL A 178 11.59 4.04 2.76
CA VAL A 178 12.17 5.24 2.17
C VAL A 178 13.30 5.82 3.04
N LYS A 179 13.17 5.82 4.37
CA LYS A 179 14.18 6.35 5.31
C LYS A 179 15.47 5.53 5.30
N VAL A 180 15.38 4.25 4.95
CA VAL A 180 16.54 3.37 4.71
C VAL A 180 17.31 3.74 3.42
N LEU A 181 16.74 4.58 2.55
CA LEU A 181 17.26 4.86 1.20
C LEU A 181 17.34 6.35 0.81
N SER A 182 16.70 7.27 1.54
CA SER A 182 16.47 8.66 1.14
C SER A 182 16.82 9.70 2.23
N ASN A 183 17.12 10.92 1.77
CA ASN A 183 17.59 12.07 2.53
C ASN A 183 16.63 12.47 3.68
N PRO A 184 17.11 12.61 4.94
CA PRO A 184 16.27 12.81 6.14
C PRO A 184 15.33 14.03 6.10
N ARG A 185 15.58 15.02 5.24
CA ARG A 185 14.75 16.24 5.14
C ARG A 185 13.34 16.01 4.57
N ILE A 186 13.20 15.09 3.61
CA ILE A 186 11.88 14.76 3.01
C ILE A 186 11.03 13.97 4.01
N CYS A 187 11.66 13.05 4.74
CA CYS A 187 11.02 12.26 5.78
C CYS A 187 10.43 13.13 6.91
N ASN A 188 11.14 14.19 7.32
CA ASN A 188 10.65 15.11 8.35
C ASN A 188 9.47 15.99 7.87
N SER A 189 9.45 16.37 6.60
CA SER A 189 8.36 17.21 6.06
C SER A 189 7.03 16.45 6.01
N ILE A 190 7.08 15.16 5.66
CA ILE A 190 5.90 14.27 5.66
C ILE A 190 5.48 13.93 7.10
N LEU A 191 6.42 13.72 8.02
CA LEU A 191 6.13 13.48 9.44
C LEU A 191 5.40 14.68 10.09
N LEU A 192 5.77 15.91 9.72
CA LEU A 192 5.10 17.13 10.18
C LEU A 192 3.66 17.20 9.65
N ALA A 193 3.44 16.96 8.35
CA ALA A 193 2.09 16.92 7.78
C ALA A 193 1.20 15.84 8.43
N ILE A 194 1.79 14.69 8.80
CA ILE A 194 1.10 13.62 9.53
C ILE A 194 0.72 14.04 10.95
N THR A 195 1.62 14.74 11.65
CA THR A 195 1.37 15.22 13.02
C THR A 195 0.25 16.27 13.01
N ASP A 196 0.20 17.10 11.98
CA ASP A 196 -0.88 18.07 11.78
C ASP A 196 -2.24 17.38 11.50
N LEU A 197 -2.25 16.31 10.70
CA LEU A 197 -3.47 15.51 10.46
C LEU A 197 -4.00 14.88 11.76
N GLN A 198 -3.12 14.35 12.62
CA GLN A 198 -3.50 13.78 13.92
C GLN A 198 -4.02 14.81 14.92
N ASN A 199 -3.48 16.04 14.90
CA ASN A 199 -3.92 17.10 15.79
C ASN A 199 -5.28 17.68 15.35
N CYS A 200 -5.57 17.71 14.05
CA CYS A 200 -6.89 18.11 13.56
C CYS A 200 -8.00 17.11 13.94
N GLU A 201 -7.72 15.81 13.93
CA GLU A 201 -8.70 14.77 14.32
C GLU A 201 -9.12 14.86 15.79
N LYS A 202 -8.23 15.32 16.68
CA LYS A 202 -8.56 15.53 18.11
C LYS A 202 -9.36 16.81 18.39
N SER A 203 -9.52 17.67 17.39
CA SER A 203 -10.18 18.98 17.54
C SER A 203 -11.62 19.00 17.02
N ILE A 204 -12.13 17.86 16.52
CA ILE A 204 -13.51 17.64 16.05
C ILE A 204 -14.19 16.69 17.05
#